data_AF-A0A0B4FLU9-F1
#
_entry.id   AF-A0A0B4FLU9-F1
#
_cell.length_a   1.000
_cell.length_b   1.000
_cell.length_c   1.000
_cell.angle_alpha   90.00
_cell.angle_beta   90.00
_cell.angle_gamma   90.00
#
_symmetry.space_group_name_H-M   'P 1'
#
loop_
_entity.id
_entity.type
_entity.pdbx_description
1 polymer ?
#
loop_
_entity_poly.entity_id
_entity_poly.type
_entity_poly.pdbx_seq_one_letter_code
_entity_poly.pdbx_strand_id
1 'polypeptide(L)'
;MVELQGIKTDIPLFSKRIEEMNINEEEEMKEKLIQLVEKDYLRTDIPHFKAGDTIGVYYKVKEGNKERVQLFEGVVIRVNGGGIAKTFTVRKVSSGIGVERIIPINSPMIDRIEVLKVGRVRRSKLYYLRGLSAKKARIKEIIK
;
A
#
# COMPACT_ATOMS: atom_id res chain seq x y z
N MET A 1 -29.16 -21.18 -63.80
CA MET A 1 -27.85 -20.97 -63.16
C MET A 1 -27.79 -19.55 -62.64
N VAL A 2 -27.95 -19.37 -61.33
CA VAL A 2 -27.55 -18.16 -60.60
C VAL A 2 -26.93 -18.66 -59.31
N GLU A 3 -25.61 -18.59 -59.20
CA GLU A 3 -24.87 -18.89 -57.98
C GLU A 3 -25.12 -17.75 -56.98
N LEU A 4 -25.89 -18.04 -55.93
CA LEU A 4 -25.91 -17.20 -54.73
C LEU A 4 -24.64 -17.50 -53.94
N GLN A 5 -23.68 -16.57 -53.98
CA GLN A 5 -22.48 -16.62 -53.16
C GLN A 5 -22.87 -16.71 -51.68
N GLY A 6 -22.53 -17.85 -51.07
CA GLY A 6 -22.74 -18.07 -49.65
C GLY A 6 -21.96 -17.03 -48.85
N ILE A 7 -22.68 -16.24 -48.07
CA ILE A 7 -22.10 -15.49 -46.96
C ILE A 7 -21.67 -16.55 -45.94
N LYS A 8 -20.43 -17.02 -46.04
CA LYS A 8 -19.74 -17.64 -44.91
C LYS A 8 -19.53 -16.52 -43.90
N THR A 9 -20.53 -16.27 -43.06
CA THR A 9 -20.27 -15.53 -41.82
C THR A 9 -19.19 -16.32 -41.09
N ASP A 10 -18.04 -15.70 -40.80
CA ASP A 10 -16.98 -16.29 -40.00
C ASP A 10 -17.51 -16.56 -38.58
N ILE A 11 -18.25 -17.66 -38.42
CA ILE A 11 -18.72 -18.23 -37.16
C ILE A 11 -17.60 -18.31 -36.12
N PRO A 12 -16.31 -18.56 -36.46
CA PRO A 12 -15.22 -18.56 -35.47
C PRO A 12 -14.96 -17.20 -34.81
N LEU A 13 -15.23 -16.08 -35.50
CA LEU A 13 -14.93 -14.75 -34.98
C LEU A 13 -16.03 -14.27 -34.02
N PHE A 14 -17.28 -14.69 -34.26
CA PHE A 14 -18.42 -14.39 -33.38
C PHE A 14 -18.38 -15.24 -32.10
N SER A 15 -18.08 -16.54 -32.19
CA SER A 15 -17.93 -17.39 -31.00
C SER A 15 -16.77 -16.93 -30.11
N LYS A 16 -15.63 -16.59 -30.72
CA LYS A 16 -14.46 -16.05 -30.01
C LYS A 16 -14.79 -14.72 -29.31
N ARG A 17 -15.59 -13.86 -29.94
CA ARG A 17 -16.05 -12.61 -29.33
C ARG A 17 -17.02 -12.83 -28.17
N ILE A 18 -17.92 -13.82 -28.26
CA ILE A 18 -18.80 -14.20 -27.15
C ILE A 18 -17.99 -14.75 -25.97
N GLU A 19 -16.99 -15.61 -26.23
CA GLU A 19 -16.09 -16.11 -25.19
C GLU A 19 -15.30 -14.97 -24.53
N GLU A 20 -14.72 -14.06 -25.32
CA GLU A 20 -14.03 -12.87 -24.80
C GLU A 20 -14.96 -11.96 -23.98
N MET A 21 -16.22 -11.79 -24.39
CA MET A 21 -17.21 -11.02 -23.63
C MET A 21 -17.56 -11.69 -22.30
N ASN A 22 -17.80 -13.01 -22.30
CA ASN A 22 -18.08 -13.76 -21.07
C ASN A 22 -16.88 -13.72 -20.09
N ILE A 23 -15.65 -13.83 -20.60
CA ILE A 23 -14.44 -13.74 -19.77
C ILE A 23 -14.30 -12.34 -19.13
N ASN A 24 -14.62 -11.27 -19.87
CA ASN A 24 -14.58 -9.92 -19.33
C ASN A 24 -15.64 -9.69 -18.25
N GLU A 25 -16.85 -10.22 -18.42
CA GLU A 25 -17.92 -10.15 -17.41
C GLU A 25 -17.57 -10.93 -16.14
N GLU A 26 -16.96 -12.11 -16.28
CA GLU A 26 -16.49 -12.92 -15.16
C GLU A 26 -15.38 -12.22 -14.37
N GLU A 27 -14.39 -11.63 -15.04
CA GLU A 27 -13.32 -10.88 -14.36
C GLU A 27 -13.88 -9.62 -13.69
N GLU A 28 -14.84 -8.92 -14.28
CA GLU A 28 -15.49 -7.76 -13.65
C GLU A 28 -16.26 -8.16 -12.38
N MET A 29 -16.98 -9.28 -12.42
CA MET A 29 -17.70 -9.80 -11.25
C MET A 29 -16.74 -10.24 -10.15
N LYS A 30 -15.63 -10.88 -10.53
CA LYS A 30 -14.57 -11.30 -9.61
C LYS A 30 -13.88 -10.11 -8.95
N GLU A 31 -13.58 -9.04 -9.69
CA GLU A 31 -13.06 -7.79 -9.11
C GLU A 31 -14.06 -7.17 -8.12
N LYS A 32 -15.34 -7.12 -8.46
CA LYS A 32 -16.40 -6.62 -7.55
C LYS A 32 -16.48 -7.46 -6.27
N LEU A 33 -16.36 -8.78 -6.37
CA LEU A 33 -16.40 -9.68 -5.22
C LEU A 33 -15.18 -9.48 -4.31
N ILE A 34 -13.98 -9.32 -4.89
CA ILE A 34 -12.76 -9.02 -4.15
C ILE A 34 -12.91 -7.68 -3.41
N GLN A 35 -13.37 -6.64 -4.08
CA GLN A 35 -13.58 -5.32 -3.47
C GLN A 35 -14.59 -5.36 -2.31
N LEU A 36 -15.65 -6.16 -2.45
CA LEU A 36 -16.65 -6.33 -1.40
C LEU A 36 -16.02 -6.91 -0.12
N VAL A 37 -15.17 -7.94 -0.27
CA VAL A 37 -14.47 -8.55 0.87
C VAL A 37 -13.41 -7.61 1.46
N GLU A 38 -12.63 -6.93 0.62
CA GLU A 38 -11.57 -6.02 1.09
C GLU A 38 -12.11 -4.86 1.92
N LYS A 39 -13.32 -4.39 1.62
CA LYS A 39 -13.95 -3.23 2.27
C LYS A 39 -14.04 -3.38 3.78
N ASP A 40 -14.33 -4.59 4.28
CA ASP A 40 -14.48 -4.88 5.71
C ASP A 40 -13.15 -4.78 6.48
N TYR A 41 -12.03 -4.87 5.77
CA TYR A 41 -10.69 -4.82 6.37
C TYR A 41 -9.99 -3.47 6.16
N LEU A 42 -10.63 -2.50 5.50
CA LEU A 42 -10.08 -1.16 5.35
C LEU A 42 -10.25 -0.34 6.62
N ARG A 43 -9.17 0.30 7.06
CA ARG A 43 -9.16 1.18 8.23
C ARG A 43 -9.48 2.63 7.84
N THR A 44 -10.32 3.27 8.65
CA THR A 44 -10.72 4.67 8.49
C THR A 44 -10.03 5.62 9.47
N ASP A 45 -9.36 5.08 10.49
CA ASP A 45 -8.74 5.81 11.59
C ASP A 45 -7.26 6.20 11.32
N ILE A 46 -6.76 5.93 10.12
CA ILE A 46 -5.38 6.19 9.74
C ILE A 46 -5.20 7.67 9.36
N PRO A 47 -4.32 8.43 10.04
CA PRO A 47 -4.07 9.82 9.68
C PRO A 47 -3.36 9.91 8.32
N HIS A 48 -3.51 11.06 7.66
CA HIS A 48 -2.76 11.32 6.44
C HIS A 48 -1.28 11.58 6.75
N PHE A 49 -0.40 10.82 6.11
CA PHE A 49 1.05 11.03 6.14
C PHE A 49 1.68 10.65 4.81
N LYS A 50 2.88 11.17 4.55
CA LYS A 50 3.65 10.91 3.34
C LYS A 50 5.09 10.53 3.66
N ALA A 51 5.83 10.11 2.63
CA ALA A 51 7.27 9.97 2.74
C ALA A 51 7.90 11.29 3.19
N GLY A 52 8.82 11.23 4.15
CA GLY A 52 9.49 12.36 4.76
C GLY A 52 8.94 12.73 6.14
N ASP A 53 7.71 12.37 6.44
CA ASP A 53 7.12 12.63 7.75
C ASP A 53 7.74 11.72 8.82
N THR A 54 7.84 12.21 10.05
CA THR A 54 8.18 11.38 11.21
C THR A 54 6.88 10.99 11.90
N ILE A 55 6.71 9.68 12.08
CA ILE A 55 5.51 9.10 12.68
C ILE A 55 5.89 8.20 13.86
N GLY A 56 5.01 8.15 14.85
CA GLY A 56 5.00 7.13 15.89
C GLY A 56 3.99 6.05 15.52
N VAL A 57 4.46 4.82 15.32
CA VAL A 57 3.59 3.66 15.10
C VAL A 57 3.49 2.87 16.40
N TYR A 58 2.31 2.80 16.97
CA TYR A 58 2.03 2.02 18.17
C TYR A 58 1.62 0.61 17.75
N TYR A 59 2.51 -0.36 17.98
CA TYR A 59 2.32 -1.74 17.52
C TYR A 59 2.04 -2.67 18.69
N LYS A 60 1.00 -3.49 18.58
CA LYS A 60 0.68 -4.55 19.52
C LYS A 60 1.67 -5.68 19.32
N VAL A 61 2.38 -6.03 20.39
CA VAL A 61 3.34 -7.12 20.44
C VAL A 61 2.82 -8.15 21.43
N LYS A 62 2.64 -9.38 20.96
CA LYS A 62 2.20 -10.51 21.78
C LYS A 62 3.38 -11.41 22.09
N GLU A 63 3.64 -11.61 23.38
CA GLU A 63 4.68 -12.51 23.88
C GLU A 63 4.01 -13.55 24.78
N GLY A 64 3.73 -14.72 24.22
CA GLY A 64 2.91 -15.75 24.86
C GLY A 64 1.51 -15.22 25.17
N ASN A 65 1.18 -15.13 26.46
CA ASN A 65 -0.12 -14.67 26.95
C ASN A 65 -0.18 -13.18 27.29
N LYS A 66 0.93 -12.44 27.17
CA LYS A 66 0.97 -11.01 27.47
C LYS A 66 0.96 -10.20 26.19
N GLU A 67 0.14 -9.15 26.17
CA GLU A 67 0.09 -8.18 25.09
C GLU A 67 0.56 -6.82 25.60
N ARG A 68 1.44 -6.17 24.84
CA ARG A 68 1.90 -4.80 25.11
C ARG A 68 1.89 -3.97 23.85
N VAL A 69 1.74 -2.66 24.00
CA VAL A 69 1.90 -1.71 22.91
C VAL A 69 3.32 -1.16 22.92
N GLN A 70 4.04 -1.34 21.83
CA GLN A 70 5.39 -0.82 21.63
C GLN A 70 5.37 0.32 20.62
N LEU A 71 6.01 1.44 20.96
CA LEU A 71 6.22 2.56 20.06
C LEU A 71 7.39 2.29 19.11
N PHE A 72 7.13 2.40 17.81
CA PHE A 72 8.14 2.50 16.77
C PHE A 72 8.08 3.87 16.10
N GLU A 73 8.93 4.77 16.58
CA GLU A 73 9.07 6.12 16.02
C GLU A 73 10.17 6.17 14.96
N GLY A 74 9.88 6.79 13.82
CA GLY A 74 10.87 7.03 12.79
C GLY A 74 10.33 7.77 11.57
N VAL A 75 11.19 7.92 10.56
CA VAL A 75 10.86 8.62 9.32
C VAL A 75 10.22 7.65 8.33
N VAL A 76 9.10 8.04 7.73
CA VAL A 76 8.51 7.31 6.61
C VAL A 76 9.38 7.51 5.37
N ILE A 77 9.96 6.44 4.86
CA ILE A 77 10.82 6.50 3.66
C ILE A 77 10.10 6.09 2.38
N ARG A 78 8.94 5.45 2.51
CA ARG A 78 8.14 4.93 1.39
C ARG A 78 6.70 4.71 1.84
N VAL A 79 5.76 5.05 0.98
CA VAL A 79 4.38 4.56 1.00
C VAL A 79 4.12 3.92 -0.36
N ASN A 80 3.49 2.74 -0.39
CA ASN A 80 3.33 1.96 -1.62
C ASN A 80 2.04 1.15 -1.62
N GLY A 81 1.51 0.88 -2.82
CA GLY A 81 0.29 0.11 -3.00
C GLY A 81 -0.97 0.95 -2.76
N GLY A 82 -2.11 0.31 -2.90
CA GLY A 82 -3.45 0.87 -2.69
C GLY A 82 -4.35 -0.15 -2.00
N GLY A 83 -5.56 0.28 -1.65
CA GLY A 83 -6.57 -0.57 -1.02
C GLY A 83 -6.04 -1.32 0.20
N ILE A 84 -6.35 -2.61 0.28
CA ILE A 84 -5.94 -3.46 1.39
C ILE A 84 -4.43 -3.70 1.46
N ALA A 85 -3.76 -3.77 0.30
CA ALA A 85 -2.34 -4.08 0.15
C ALA A 85 -1.42 -2.87 0.35
N LYS A 86 -1.96 -1.72 0.74
CA LYS A 86 -1.18 -0.51 0.99
C LYS A 86 -0.23 -0.70 2.17
N THR A 87 1.04 -0.38 1.96
CA THR A 87 2.14 -0.53 2.93
C THR A 87 2.93 0.76 3.05
N PHE A 88 3.62 0.91 4.17
CA PHE A 88 4.58 1.99 4.37
C PHE A 88 5.83 1.47 5.08
N THR A 89 6.95 2.17 4.90
CA THR A 89 8.24 1.79 5.49
C THR A 89 8.72 2.89 6.42
N VAL A 90 8.93 2.56 7.69
CA VAL A 90 9.47 3.48 8.70
C VAL A 90 10.92 3.11 8.99
N ARG A 91 11.80 4.09 8.91
CA ARG A 91 13.23 3.96 9.22
C ARG A 91 13.55 4.72 10.50
N LYS A 92 14.25 4.07 11.42
CA LYS A 92 14.88 4.71 12.58
C LYS A 92 16.31 4.23 12.76
N VAL A 93 17.12 5.00 13.47
CA VAL A 93 18.43 4.53 13.94
C VAL A 93 18.29 4.29 15.43
N SER A 94 18.52 3.05 15.87
CA SER A 94 18.46 2.65 17.27
C SER A 94 19.82 2.12 17.67
N SER A 95 20.44 2.72 18.70
CA SER A 95 21.76 2.28 19.19
C SER A 95 22.82 2.20 18.08
N GLY A 96 22.82 3.16 17.15
CA GLY A 96 23.75 3.20 16.01
C GLY A 96 23.39 2.27 14.84
N ILE A 97 22.39 1.40 14.99
CA ILE A 97 21.95 0.46 13.95
C ILE A 97 20.71 1.00 13.25
N GLY A 98 20.73 1.03 11.91
CA GLY A 98 19.56 1.39 11.11
C GLY A 98 18.54 0.26 11.09
N VAL A 99 17.33 0.53 11.57
CA VAL A 99 16.22 -0.42 11.60
C VAL A 99 15.10 0.11 10.70
N GLU A 100 14.60 -0.75 9.81
CA GLU A 100 13.45 -0.47 8.95
C GLU A 100 12.34 -1.48 9.23
N ARG A 101 11.10 -1.00 9.27
CA ARG A 101 9.90 -1.85 9.33
C ARG A 101 8.99 -1.53 8.16
N ILE A 102 8.59 -2.56 7.42
CA ILE A 102 7.56 -2.49 6.39
C ILE A 102 6.25 -2.92 7.04
N ILE A 103 5.25 -2.05 7.01
CA ILE A 103 4.02 -2.22 7.77
C ILE A 103 2.82 -2.09 6.83
N PRO A 104 1.90 -3.08 6.78
CA PRO A 104 0.60 -2.93 6.12
C PRO A 104 -0.26 -1.89 6.84
N ILE A 105 -0.81 -0.93 6.10
CA ILE A 105 -1.54 0.21 6.68
C ILE A 105 -2.80 -0.22 7.42
N ASN A 106 -3.43 -1.30 6.96
CA ASN A 106 -4.67 -1.85 7.52
C ASN A 106 -4.41 -2.97 8.55
N SER A 107 -3.16 -3.15 9.00
CA SER A 107 -2.84 -4.24 9.93
C SER A 107 -3.60 -4.08 11.26
N PRO A 108 -4.22 -5.16 11.80
CA PRO A 108 -4.90 -5.12 13.09
C PRO A 108 -3.92 -5.00 14.26
N MET A 109 -2.63 -5.26 14.01
CA MET A 109 -1.57 -5.13 15.02
C MET A 109 -1.19 -3.66 15.28
N ILE A 110 -1.61 -2.73 14.42
CA ILE A 110 -1.42 -1.30 14.69
C ILE A 110 -2.52 -0.87 15.65
N ASP A 111 -2.13 -0.40 16.83
CA ASP A 111 -3.03 0.26 17.76
C ASP A 111 -3.46 1.62 17.20
N ARG A 112 -2.47 2.50 16.96
CA ARG A 112 -2.67 3.82 16.34
C ARG A 112 -1.40 4.31 15.65
N ILE A 113 -1.55 5.35 14.83
CA ILE A 113 -0.45 6.07 14.19
C ILE A 113 -0.56 7.54 14.57
N GLU A 114 0.54 8.14 15.00
CA GLU A 114 0.63 9.55 15.32
C GLU A 114 1.64 10.23 14.39
N VAL A 115 1.24 11.35 13.76
CA VAL A 115 2.14 12.16 12.93
C VAL A 115 2.81 13.20 13.83
N LEU A 116 4.11 13.02 14.05
CA LEU A 116 4.88 13.84 14.99
C LEU A 116 5.49 15.07 14.30
N LYS A 117 5.93 14.92 13.05
CA LYS A 117 6.62 15.97 12.30
C LYS A 117 6.35 15.84 10.81
N VAL A 118 6.02 16.95 10.16
CA VAL A 118 5.81 16.98 8.70
C VAL A 118 7.12 17.34 7.99
N GLY A 119 7.60 16.42 7.15
CA GLY A 119 8.87 16.55 6.46
C GLY A 119 8.76 17.26 5.11
N ARG A 120 9.66 18.21 4.84
CA ARG A 120 9.83 18.82 3.53
C ARG A 120 10.74 17.95 2.67
N VAL A 121 10.13 17.12 1.83
CA VAL A 121 10.83 16.31 0.83
C VAL A 121 10.22 16.47 -0.55
N ARG A 122 10.99 16.17 -1.59
CA ARG A 122 10.54 16.19 -2.99
C ARG A 122 10.39 14.80 -3.61
N ARG A 123 10.96 13.77 -2.99
CA ARG A 123 10.94 12.39 -3.50
C ARG A 123 9.89 11.56 -2.76
N SER A 124 9.20 10.68 -3.47
CA SER A 124 8.24 9.72 -2.89
C SER A 124 8.91 8.53 -2.21
N LYS A 125 10.16 8.22 -2.56
CA LYS A 125 10.99 7.16 -1.97
C LYS A 125 12.33 7.74 -1.51
N LEU A 126 12.62 7.65 -0.21
CA LEU A 126 13.77 8.29 0.44
C LEU A 126 14.91 7.29 0.73
N TYR A 127 15.17 6.35 -0.17
CA TYR A 127 16.20 5.32 0.03
C TYR A 127 17.61 5.89 0.21
N TYR A 128 17.86 7.11 -0.29
CA TYR A 128 19.13 7.80 -0.10
C TYR A 128 19.47 8.02 1.39
N LEU A 129 18.48 8.04 2.29
CA LEU A 129 18.69 8.16 3.74
C LEU A 129 19.42 6.94 4.34
N ARG A 130 19.51 5.81 3.63
CA ARG A 130 20.22 4.61 4.11
C ARG A 130 21.74 4.81 4.19
N GLY A 131 22.30 5.62 3.28
CA GLY A 131 23.74 5.89 3.21
C GLY A 131 24.17 7.18 3.93
N LEU A 132 23.26 7.91 4.57
CA LEU A 132 23.56 9.18 5.22
C LEU A 132 23.80 9.00 6.71
N SER A 133 24.83 9.68 7.22
CA SER A 133 25.08 9.80 8.66
C SER A 133 24.11 10.79 9.31
N ALA A 134 23.87 10.63 10.62
CA ALA A 134 22.81 11.30 11.37
C ALA A 134 22.55 12.77 11.00
N LYS A 135 23.58 13.63 11.00
CA LYS A 135 23.44 15.05 10.65
C LYS A 135 22.95 15.27 9.22
N LYS A 136 23.46 14.49 8.26
CA LYS A 136 23.08 14.55 6.84
C LYS A 136 21.72 13.93 6.55
N ALA A 137 21.26 12.99 7.39
CA ALA A 137 19.96 12.34 7.26
C ALA A 137 18.79 13.20 7.78
N ARG A 138 19.05 14.38 8.35
CA ARG A 138 18.01 15.27 8.89
C ARG A 138 17.12 15.81 7.77
N ILE A 139 15.81 15.66 7.94
CA ILE A 139 14.79 16.23 7.05
C ILE A 139 14.33 17.56 7.62
N LYS A 140 14.28 18.59 6.77
CA LYS A 140 13.76 19.92 7.15
C LYS A 140 12.26 19.82 7.41
N GLU A 141 11.81 20.44 8.50
CA GLU A 141 10.40 20.51 8.86
C GLU A 141 9.68 21.58 8.04
N ILE A 142 8.41 21.32 7.72
CA ILE A 142 7.48 22.37 7.32
C ILE A 142 6.92 22.93 8.62
N ILE A 143 7.47 24.06 9.08
CA ILE A 143 6.88 24.79 10.20
C ILE A 143 5.48 25.21 9.75
N LYS A 144 4.48 24.82 10.54
CA LYS A 144 3.09 25.14 10.28
C LYS A 144 2.79 26.59 10.63
#